data_AF-A0A0E0BMR8-F1
#
_entry.id   AF-A0A0E0BMR8-F1
#
_cell.length_a   1.000
_cell.length_b   1.000
_cell.length_c   1.000
_cell.angle_alpha   90.00
_cell.angle_beta   90.00
_cell.angle_gamma   90.00
#
_symmetry.space_group_name_H-M   'P 1'
#
loop_
_entity.id
_entity.type
_entity.pdbx_description
1 polymer ?
#
loop_
_entity_poly.entity_id
_entity_poly.type
_entity_poly.pdbx_seq_one_letter_code
_entity_poly.pdbx_strand_id
1 'polypeptide(L)'
;MVKTESRIRVRNDTLLTSSRNYVSPQGILEFYNFPIPSLPTASPNYQPSLLPEGVQFVLNTLPVYDKCIGDGDGFTAYVPTTDPRESANVPLEVHELVIARTQARKCRDYQSADALLSSLDEAGYKIISCSDDEVLARKYRIRMRGIDAPELKMPYGKESRNALVKLIGGKSVKIYVYDLDQFGRYVGDIYCNNLFIQEQMLKNGHAWHFKTYDKRPEFARWEREARAANRGLWASGNPEKPWVWRRDQRNARQDAIQVY
;
A
#
# COMPACT_ATOMS: atom_id res chain seq x y z
N MET A 1 -4.30 48.86 45.35
CA MET A 1 -5.57 49.28 44.71
C MET A 1 -5.21 50.19 43.54
N VAL A 2 -5.41 49.72 42.30
CA VAL A 2 -6.43 50.21 41.32
C VAL A 2 -6.10 51.64 40.83
N LYS A 3 -5.48 51.78 39.63
CA LYS A 3 -6.04 52.24 38.32
C LYS A 3 -6.61 53.69 38.40
N THR A 4 -6.38 54.62 37.46
CA THR A 4 -6.61 54.52 36.01
C THR A 4 -6.06 55.75 35.25
N GLU A 5 -5.60 55.49 34.03
CA GLU A 5 -5.51 56.27 32.78
C GLU A 5 -5.87 57.77 32.69
N SER A 6 -5.08 58.50 31.89
CA SER A 6 -5.63 59.36 30.82
C SER A 6 -4.62 59.67 29.70
N ARG A 7 -4.96 59.16 28.51
CA ARG A 7 -4.61 59.51 27.12
C ARG A 7 -3.74 60.75 26.84
N ILE A 8 -2.68 60.53 26.04
CA ILE A 8 -2.14 61.53 25.11
C ILE A 8 -2.15 60.96 23.68
N ARG A 9 -2.66 61.78 22.77
CA ARG A 9 -2.90 61.54 21.35
C ARG A 9 -1.61 61.91 20.59
N VAL A 10 -0.95 60.94 19.96
CA VAL A 10 0.20 61.21 19.07
C VAL A 10 -0.21 60.91 17.63
N ARG A 11 -0.02 61.91 16.77
CA ARG A 11 -0.16 61.88 15.32
C ARG A 11 0.95 60.97 14.76
N ASN A 12 0.59 60.00 13.92
CA ASN A 12 1.55 59.26 13.11
C ASN A 12 1.35 59.62 11.64
N ASP A 13 2.36 60.30 11.11
CA ASP A 13 2.59 60.51 9.69
C ASP A 13 3.02 59.19 9.01
N THR A 14 2.72 59.11 7.71
CA THR A 14 3.39 58.27 6.69
C THR A 14 3.28 56.75 6.81
N LEU A 15 2.21 56.18 6.23
CA LEU A 15 2.23 54.79 5.76
C LEU A 15 2.80 54.75 4.33
N LEU A 16 4.12 54.58 4.24
CA LEU A 16 4.78 54.05 3.05
C LEU A 16 4.39 52.57 2.91
N THR A 17 3.68 52.26 1.83
CA THR A 17 3.35 50.91 1.40
C THR A 17 4.62 50.15 1.04
N SER A 18 5.13 49.33 1.97
CA SER A 18 6.14 48.31 1.68
C SER A 18 5.42 47.04 1.20
N SER A 19 5.16 46.99 -0.11
CA SER A 19 4.82 45.77 -0.81
C SER A 19 6.00 44.81 -0.70
N ARG A 20 5.84 43.69 0.02
CA ARG A 20 6.75 42.55 -0.07
C ARG A 20 6.71 42.05 -1.51
N ASN A 21 7.69 42.47 -2.31
CA ASN A 21 7.88 42.02 -3.67
C ASN A 21 8.12 40.51 -3.65
N TYR A 22 7.13 39.74 -4.10
CA TYR A 22 7.32 38.35 -4.48
C TYR A 22 8.25 38.34 -5.69
N VAL A 23 9.54 38.06 -5.45
CA VAL A 23 10.48 37.81 -6.55
C VAL A 23 10.18 36.41 -7.05
N SER A 24 9.69 36.29 -8.29
CA SER A 24 9.42 35.00 -8.89
C SER A 24 10.72 34.18 -9.00
N PRO A 25 10.68 32.85 -8.87
CA PRO A 25 11.87 32.00 -9.04
C PRO A 25 12.55 32.21 -10.40
N GLN A 26 11.79 32.59 -11.43
CA GLN A 26 12.32 32.96 -12.74
C GLN A 26 13.20 34.22 -12.68
N GLY A 27 12.81 35.24 -11.91
CA GLY A 27 13.60 36.48 -11.77
C GLY A 27 14.93 36.29 -11.04
N ILE A 28 15.03 35.28 -10.17
CA ILE A 28 16.30 34.91 -9.52
C ILE A 28 17.24 34.26 -10.53
N LEU A 29 16.75 33.35 -11.38
CA LEU A 29 17.56 32.66 -12.38
C LEU A 29 18.13 33.63 -13.43
N GLU A 30 17.32 34.61 -13.83
CA GLU A 30 17.70 35.65 -14.78
C GLU A 30 18.78 36.59 -14.22
N PHE A 31 18.70 36.93 -12.92
CA PHE A 31 19.72 37.75 -12.24
C PHE A 31 21.11 37.09 -12.20
N TYR A 32 21.17 35.76 -12.05
CA TYR A 32 22.42 35.00 -12.00
C TYR A 32 22.88 34.48 -13.36
N ASN A 33 22.22 34.89 -14.45
CA ASN A 33 22.54 34.48 -15.83
C ASN A 33 22.53 32.94 -16.02
N PHE A 34 21.76 32.23 -15.20
CA PHE A 34 21.54 30.79 -15.40
C PHE A 34 20.57 30.59 -16.57
N PRO A 35 20.78 29.55 -17.42
CA PRO A 35 19.83 29.24 -18.48
C PRO A 35 18.45 28.96 -17.88
N ILE A 36 17.46 29.74 -18.30
CA ILE A 36 16.06 29.52 -17.91
C ILE A 36 15.63 28.21 -18.58
N PRO A 37 15.28 27.15 -17.83
CA PRO A 37 14.80 25.92 -18.44
C PRO A 37 13.50 26.22 -19.18
N SER A 38 13.52 26.10 -20.51
CA SER A 38 12.30 26.17 -21.30
C SER A 38 11.38 25.04 -20.86
N LEU A 39 10.21 25.37 -20.31
CA LEU A 39 9.15 24.39 -20.08
C LEU A 39 8.94 23.61 -21.39
N PRO A 40 8.99 22.26 -21.35
CA PRO A 40 8.78 21.48 -22.56
C PRO A 40 7.41 21.83 -23.11
N THR A 41 7.36 22.31 -24.35
CA THR A 41 6.12 22.56 -25.09
C THR A 41 5.33 21.26 -25.08
N ALA A 42 4.16 21.28 -24.44
CA ALA A 42 3.31 20.11 -24.32
C ALA A 42 2.97 19.57 -25.72
N SER A 43 3.49 18.38 -26.04
CA SER A 43 3.03 17.61 -27.20
C SER A 43 1.53 17.36 -27.05
N PRO A 44 0.69 17.59 -28.07
CA PRO A 44 -0.77 17.52 -27.96
C PRO A 44 -1.31 16.10 -27.76
N ASN A 45 -0.44 15.09 -27.70
CA ASN A 45 -0.79 13.67 -27.54
C ASN A 45 -0.39 13.06 -26.18
N TYR A 46 -0.16 13.88 -25.15
CA TYR A 46 -0.07 13.36 -23.78
C TYR A 46 -1.49 13.21 -23.21
N GLN A 47 -2.13 12.09 -23.52
CA GLN A 47 -3.28 11.62 -22.74
C GLN A 47 -2.71 11.19 -21.38
N PRO A 48 -3.00 11.87 -20.25
CA PRO A 48 -2.72 11.29 -18.95
C PRO A 48 -3.43 9.94 -18.94
N SER A 49 -2.68 8.86 -18.72
CA SER A 49 -3.25 7.51 -18.69
C SER A 49 -4.43 7.52 -17.72
N LEU A 50 -5.65 7.57 -18.25
CA LEU A 50 -6.85 7.53 -17.44
C LEU A 50 -6.79 6.22 -16.70
N LEU A 51 -6.62 6.31 -15.37
CA LEU A 51 -6.69 5.15 -14.53
C LEU A 51 -8.05 4.47 -14.77
N PRO A 52 -8.11 3.12 -14.72
CA PRO A 52 -9.39 2.43 -14.82
C PRO A 52 -10.41 3.01 -13.84
N GLU A 53 -11.68 2.99 -14.22
CA GLU A 53 -12.76 3.56 -13.40
C GLU A 53 -12.72 3.02 -11.96
N GLY A 54 -12.74 3.93 -10.98
CA GLY A 54 -12.70 3.60 -9.55
C GLY A 54 -11.32 3.35 -8.96
N VAL A 55 -10.24 3.32 -9.77
CA VAL A 55 -8.87 3.23 -9.23
C VAL A 55 -8.49 4.58 -8.60
N GLN A 56 -8.19 4.55 -7.30
CA GLN A 56 -7.70 5.73 -6.59
C GLN A 56 -6.23 6.00 -6.94
N PHE A 57 -5.42 4.94 -7.02
CA PHE A 57 -4.01 5.03 -7.36
C PHE A 57 -3.38 3.68 -7.69
N VAL A 58 -2.16 3.72 -8.20
CA VAL A 58 -1.36 2.55 -8.55
C VAL A 58 -0.12 2.47 -7.66
N LEU A 59 0.19 1.27 -7.18
CA LEU A 59 1.44 0.99 -6.48
C LEU A 59 2.31 0.06 -7.32
N ASN A 60 3.61 0.35 -7.39
CA ASN A 60 4.62 -0.56 -7.92
C ASN A 60 5.47 -1.05 -6.75
N THR A 61 5.50 -2.36 -6.52
CA THR A 61 6.13 -2.92 -5.32
C THR A 61 7.57 -3.33 -5.57
N LEU A 62 8.35 -3.38 -4.49
CA LEU A 62 9.52 -4.23 -4.39
C LEU A 62 9.11 -5.72 -4.52
N PRO A 63 10.07 -6.63 -4.76
CA PRO A 63 9.79 -8.06 -4.82
C PRO A 63 9.02 -8.57 -3.59
N VAL A 64 7.89 -9.24 -3.83
CA VAL A 64 7.06 -9.78 -2.76
C VAL A 64 7.64 -11.12 -2.30
N TYR A 65 8.27 -11.13 -1.13
CA TYR A 65 8.81 -12.36 -0.55
C TYR A 65 7.70 -13.26 0.02
N ASP A 66 7.92 -14.58 -0.02
CA ASP A 66 6.97 -15.61 0.41
C ASP A 66 6.44 -15.42 1.84
N LYS A 67 7.28 -14.89 2.75
CA LYS A 67 6.90 -14.56 4.14
C LYS A 67 5.84 -13.46 4.24
N CYS A 68 5.70 -12.65 3.20
CA CYS A 68 4.73 -11.56 3.14
C CYS A 68 3.36 -12.04 2.65
N ILE A 69 3.26 -13.27 2.15
CA ILE A 69 2.04 -13.86 1.63
C ILE A 69 1.37 -14.65 2.76
N GLY A 70 0.20 -14.18 3.19
CA GLY A 70 -0.55 -14.72 4.32
C GLY A 70 -1.37 -15.94 3.89
N ASP A 71 -2.50 -15.69 3.27
CA ASP A 71 -3.42 -16.68 2.69
C ASP A 71 -3.34 -16.62 1.14
N GLY A 72 -4.34 -17.17 0.45
CA GLY A 72 -4.43 -17.11 -1.01
C GLY A 72 -5.04 -15.82 -1.56
N ASP A 73 -5.38 -14.83 -0.73
CA ASP A 73 -6.05 -13.60 -1.18
C ASP A 73 -5.54 -12.29 -0.59
N GLY A 74 -4.55 -12.35 0.29
CA GLY A 74 -3.95 -11.22 0.96
C GLY A 74 -2.44 -11.38 1.17
N PHE A 75 -1.72 -10.27 1.03
CA PHE A 75 -0.28 -10.21 1.22
C PHE A 75 0.16 -8.81 1.68
N THR A 76 1.38 -8.74 2.23
CA THR A 76 2.04 -7.47 2.53
C THR A 76 2.95 -7.08 1.38
N ALA A 77 2.74 -5.90 0.82
CA ALA A 77 3.58 -5.29 -0.18
C ALA A 77 4.49 -4.23 0.46
N TYR A 78 5.65 -4.00 -0.14
CA TYR A 78 6.53 -2.90 0.21
C TYR A 78 6.75 -2.04 -1.02
N VAL A 79 6.54 -0.73 -0.87
CA VAL A 79 6.72 0.26 -1.94
C VAL A 79 7.90 1.15 -1.54
N PRO A 80 8.91 1.33 -2.40
CA PRO A 80 10.07 2.13 -2.04
C PRO A 80 9.67 3.58 -1.79
N THR A 81 10.27 4.23 -0.80
CA THR A 81 9.99 5.66 -0.52
C THR A 81 10.56 6.60 -1.58
N THR A 82 11.37 6.08 -2.51
CA THR A 82 11.82 6.79 -3.70
C THR A 82 10.73 6.91 -4.77
N ASP A 83 9.63 6.16 -4.66
CA ASP A 83 8.47 6.34 -5.53
C ASP A 83 7.92 7.78 -5.37
N PRO A 84 7.66 8.52 -6.47
CA PRO A 84 7.20 9.90 -6.41
C PRO A 84 5.96 10.13 -5.53
N ARG A 85 5.10 9.12 -5.40
CA ARG A 85 3.92 9.18 -4.54
C ARG A 85 4.30 9.14 -3.06
N GLU A 86 5.26 8.29 -2.70
CA GLU A 86 5.63 8.07 -1.31
C GLU A 86 6.64 9.10 -0.82
N SER A 87 7.54 9.56 -1.68
CA SER A 87 8.64 10.47 -1.32
C SER A 87 8.17 11.76 -0.66
N ALA A 88 7.02 12.30 -1.09
CA ALA A 88 6.42 13.50 -0.51
C ALA A 88 5.65 13.25 0.81
N ASN A 89 5.36 11.99 1.14
CA ASN A 89 4.47 11.59 2.23
C ASN A 89 5.19 10.87 3.38
N VAL A 90 6.51 10.75 3.34
CA VAL A 90 7.29 10.15 4.44
C VAL A 90 7.37 11.15 5.62
N PRO A 91 6.95 10.76 6.83
CA PRO A 91 7.07 11.61 8.01
C PRO A 91 8.54 11.90 8.37
N LEU A 92 8.79 13.09 8.93
CA LEU A 92 10.14 13.49 9.38
C LEU A 92 10.72 12.51 10.41
N GLU A 93 9.88 12.02 11.32
CA GLU A 93 10.23 11.02 12.35
C GLU A 93 10.85 9.76 11.74
N VAL A 94 10.36 9.32 10.58
CA VAL A 94 10.89 8.13 9.88
C VAL A 94 12.29 8.39 9.34
N HIS A 95 12.55 9.60 8.83
CA HIS A 95 13.90 9.99 8.40
C HIS A 95 14.87 10.03 9.58
N GLU A 96 14.45 10.59 10.71
CA GLU A 96 15.25 10.63 11.94
C GLU A 96 15.59 9.23 12.44
N LEU A 97 14.63 8.30 12.45
CA LEU A 97 14.86 6.90 12.80
C LEU A 97 15.91 6.22 11.90
N VAL A 98 15.84 6.46 10.59
CA VAL A 98 16.82 5.90 9.63
C VAL A 98 18.23 6.48 9.85
N ILE A 99 18.34 7.78 10.12
CA ILE A 99 19.61 8.45 10.42
C ILE A 99 20.19 7.89 11.73
N ALA A 100 19.38 7.84 12.80
CA ALA A 100 19.78 7.31 14.10
C ALA A 100 20.25 5.85 13.99
N ARG A 101 19.54 5.02 13.23
CA ARG A 101 19.91 3.61 13.01
C ARG A 101 21.22 3.49 12.24
N THR A 102 21.44 4.35 11.25
CA THR A 102 22.72 4.41 10.53
C THR A 102 23.88 4.80 11.46
N GLN A 103 23.66 5.76 12.37
CA GLN A 103 24.65 6.16 13.36
C GLN A 103 24.94 5.03 14.38
N ALA A 104 23.90 4.37 14.90
CA ALA A 104 24.05 3.24 15.82
C ALA A 104 24.90 2.11 15.22
N ARG A 105 24.66 1.75 13.95
CA ARG A 105 25.48 0.76 13.22
C ARG A 105 26.95 1.20 13.07
N LYS A 106 27.20 2.50 12.81
CA LYS A 106 28.58 3.05 12.75
C LYS A 106 29.30 2.92 14.10
N CYS A 107 28.57 3.12 15.19
CA CYS A 107 29.07 2.96 16.56
C CYS A 107 29.15 1.50 17.03
N ARG A 108 28.81 0.51 16.17
CA ARG A 108 28.70 -0.92 16.51
C ARG A 108 27.69 -1.22 17.62
N ASP A 109 26.73 -0.32 17.84
CA ASP A 109 25.61 -0.52 18.74
C ASP A 109 24.46 -1.19 18.00
N TYR A 110 24.51 -2.52 17.94
CA TYR A 110 23.52 -3.33 17.25
C TYR A 110 22.19 -3.40 18.01
N GLN A 111 22.21 -3.30 19.34
CA GLN A 111 21.00 -3.36 20.16
C GLN A 111 20.10 -2.16 19.90
N SER A 112 20.67 -0.95 19.89
CA SER A 112 19.91 0.26 19.54
C SER A 112 19.48 0.24 18.08
N ALA A 113 20.32 -0.25 17.17
CA ALA A 113 19.97 -0.37 15.75
C ALA A 113 18.75 -1.29 15.52
N ASP A 114 18.68 -2.41 16.25
CA ASP A 114 17.55 -3.36 16.16
C ASP A 114 16.28 -2.79 16.80
N ALA A 115 16.39 -2.07 17.92
CA ALA A 115 15.25 -1.37 18.54
C ALA A 115 14.65 -0.30 17.59
N LEU A 116 15.50 0.41 16.86
CA LEU A 116 15.08 1.39 15.85
C LEU A 116 14.41 0.73 14.64
N LEU A 117 14.85 -0.48 14.25
CA LEU A 117 14.16 -1.26 13.21
C LEU A 117 12.74 -1.69 13.64
N SER A 118 12.56 -2.06 14.91
CA SER A 118 11.23 -2.37 15.45
C SER A 118 10.33 -1.13 15.43
N SER A 119 10.87 0.03 15.85
CA SER A 119 10.15 1.30 15.82
C SER A 119 9.74 1.70 14.39
N LEU A 120 10.60 1.42 13.39
CA LEU A 120 10.26 1.60 11.98
C LEU A 120 9.12 0.68 11.52
N ASP A 121 9.12 -0.61 11.88
CA ASP A 121 8.05 -1.54 11.49
C ASP A 121 6.71 -1.15 12.11
N GLU A 122 6.72 -0.67 13.36
CA GLU A 122 5.54 -0.11 14.03
C GLU A 122 5.01 1.14 13.32
N ALA A 123 5.90 2.02 12.84
CA ALA A 123 5.54 3.16 11.99
C ALA A 123 5.09 2.76 10.58
N GLY A 124 5.13 1.47 10.22
CA GLY A 124 4.73 0.96 8.92
C GLY A 124 5.81 1.11 7.83
N TYR A 125 7.08 1.20 8.22
CA TYR A 125 8.22 1.28 7.31
C TYR A 125 9.20 0.14 7.53
N LYS A 126 9.93 -0.22 6.49
CA LYS A 126 10.92 -1.28 6.55
C LYS A 126 12.10 -0.98 5.66
N ILE A 127 13.29 -1.28 6.16
CA ILE A 127 14.51 -1.26 5.35
C ILE A 127 14.65 -2.65 4.70
N ILE A 128 14.72 -2.69 3.38
CA ILE A 128 14.84 -3.90 2.58
C ILE A 128 16.15 -3.84 1.80
N SER A 129 16.97 -4.87 1.93
CA SER A 129 18.20 -5.02 1.16
C SER A 129 17.89 -5.53 -0.24
N CYS A 130 18.22 -4.75 -1.27
CA CYS A 130 18.09 -5.09 -2.68
C CYS A 130 19.46 -4.97 -3.35
N SER A 131 20.04 -6.09 -3.78
CA SER A 131 21.22 -6.12 -4.66
C SER A 131 22.33 -5.12 -4.27
N ASP A 132 22.68 -5.10 -2.98
CA ASP A 132 23.71 -4.28 -2.32
C ASP A 132 23.27 -2.91 -1.75
N ASP A 133 22.08 -2.42 -2.09
CA ASP A 133 21.51 -1.20 -1.51
C ASP A 133 20.44 -1.49 -0.45
N GLU A 134 20.40 -0.67 0.60
CA GLU A 134 19.31 -0.66 1.58
C GLU A 134 18.25 0.36 1.17
N VAL A 135 17.06 -0.12 0.84
CA VAL A 135 15.93 0.71 0.43
C VAL A 135 14.94 0.84 1.57
N LEU A 136 14.62 2.08 1.96
CA LEU A 136 13.49 2.35 2.83
C LEU A 136 12.19 2.16 2.03
N ALA A 137 11.27 1.38 2.57
CA ALA A 137 10.01 1.08 1.91
C ALA A 137 8.84 1.19 2.89
N ARG A 138 7.70 1.68 2.39
CA ARG A 138 6.44 1.73 3.13
C ARG A 138 5.70 0.40 3.01
N LYS A 139 5.15 -0.06 4.12
CA LYS A 139 4.39 -1.30 4.27
C LYS A 139 2.93 -1.08 3.87
N TYR A 140 2.44 -1.95 3.00
CA TYR A 140 1.06 -1.94 2.51
C TYR A 140 0.44 -3.32 2.74
N ARG A 141 -0.68 -3.38 3.47
CA ARG A 141 -1.46 -4.62 3.60
C ARG A 141 -2.46 -4.67 2.46
N ILE A 142 -2.38 -5.69 1.61
CA ILE A 142 -3.15 -5.80 0.37
C ILE A 142 -4.18 -6.92 0.50
N ARG A 143 -5.41 -6.66 0.03
CA ARG A 143 -6.47 -7.66 -0.17
C ARG A 143 -6.85 -7.67 -1.65
N MET A 144 -6.80 -8.84 -2.26
CA MET A 144 -7.17 -9.00 -3.67
C MET A 144 -8.67 -8.79 -3.86
N ARG A 145 -9.05 -7.84 -4.72
CA ARG A 145 -10.44 -7.53 -4.99
C ARG A 145 -11.16 -8.70 -5.66
N GLY A 146 -12.38 -8.97 -5.20
CA GLY A 146 -13.33 -9.90 -5.84
C GLY A 146 -13.11 -11.39 -5.63
N ILE A 147 -12.07 -11.79 -4.90
CA ILE A 147 -11.84 -13.21 -4.55
C ILE A 147 -11.79 -13.43 -3.04
N ASP A 148 -12.14 -14.63 -2.59
CA ASP A 148 -11.95 -15.08 -1.21
C ASP A 148 -11.29 -16.47 -1.21
N ALA A 149 -10.09 -16.58 -0.65
CA ALA A 149 -9.33 -17.82 -0.60
C ALA A 149 -9.61 -18.60 0.70
N PRO A 150 -9.45 -19.94 0.70
CA PRO A 150 -9.49 -20.71 1.93
C PRO A 150 -8.43 -20.22 2.93
N GLU A 151 -8.85 -20.05 4.18
CA GLU A 151 -7.96 -19.65 5.27
C GLU A 151 -6.87 -20.70 5.49
N LEU A 152 -5.70 -20.31 6.01
CA LEU A 152 -4.57 -21.22 6.20
C LEU A 152 -4.89 -22.51 6.97
N LYS A 153 -5.86 -22.44 7.90
CA LYS A 153 -6.31 -23.57 8.72
C LYS A 153 -7.45 -24.36 8.10
N MET A 154 -8.05 -23.87 7.02
CA MET A 154 -9.08 -24.58 6.28
C MET A 154 -8.48 -25.65 5.37
N PRO A 155 -9.26 -26.69 5.02
CA PRO A 155 -8.93 -27.55 3.89
C PRO A 155 -8.59 -26.71 2.66
N TYR A 156 -7.51 -27.08 1.97
CA TYR A 156 -7.01 -26.38 0.78
C TYR A 156 -6.39 -24.98 1.00
N GLY A 157 -6.28 -24.51 2.25
CA GLY A 157 -5.70 -23.20 2.56
C GLY A 157 -4.22 -23.06 2.22
N LYS A 158 -3.43 -24.09 2.52
CA LYS A 158 -1.98 -24.10 2.23
C LYS A 158 -1.72 -24.15 0.73
N GLU A 159 -2.51 -24.94 0.00
CA GLU A 159 -2.45 -25.11 -1.44
C GLU A 159 -2.78 -23.79 -2.16
N SER A 160 -3.83 -23.11 -1.71
CA SER A 160 -4.20 -21.78 -2.21
C SER A 160 -3.09 -20.75 -1.98
N ARG A 161 -2.54 -20.66 -0.76
CA ARG A 161 -1.40 -19.80 -0.45
C ARG A 161 -0.19 -20.12 -1.34
N ASN A 162 0.16 -21.40 -1.47
CA ASN A 162 1.31 -21.83 -2.26
C ASN A 162 1.14 -21.51 -3.75
N ALA A 163 -0.09 -21.54 -4.27
CA ALA A 163 -0.38 -21.08 -5.63
C ALA A 163 -0.09 -19.58 -5.79
N LEU A 164 -0.51 -18.75 -4.83
CA LEU A 164 -0.20 -17.32 -4.83
C LEU A 164 1.31 -17.08 -4.74
N VAL A 165 2.02 -17.80 -3.86
CA VAL A 165 3.49 -17.75 -3.76
C VAL A 165 4.15 -18.06 -5.10
N LYS A 166 3.71 -19.09 -5.84
CA LYS A 166 4.26 -19.40 -7.17
C LYS A 166 4.02 -18.28 -8.19
N LEU A 167 2.89 -17.58 -8.08
CA LEU A 167 2.53 -16.51 -9.00
C LEU A 167 3.36 -15.24 -8.75
N ILE A 168 3.44 -14.76 -7.51
CA ILE A 168 4.02 -13.45 -7.17
C ILE A 168 5.31 -13.50 -6.33
N GLY A 169 5.66 -14.65 -5.76
CA GLY A 169 6.82 -14.83 -4.89
C GLY A 169 8.12 -14.46 -5.60
N GLY A 170 8.90 -13.59 -4.95
CA GLY A 170 10.16 -13.06 -5.48
C GLY A 170 10.01 -12.08 -6.64
N LYS A 171 8.79 -11.66 -6.98
CA LYS A 171 8.51 -10.76 -8.12
C LYS A 171 7.91 -9.45 -7.64
N SER A 172 8.19 -8.38 -8.38
CA SER A 172 7.49 -7.10 -8.23
C SER A 172 6.10 -7.17 -8.84
N VAL A 173 5.12 -6.56 -8.17
CA VAL A 173 3.73 -6.52 -8.63
C VAL A 173 3.27 -5.07 -8.81
N LYS A 174 2.33 -4.89 -9.73
CA LYS A 174 1.57 -3.66 -9.91
C LYS A 174 0.19 -3.83 -9.30
N ILE A 175 -0.22 -2.89 -8.47
CA ILE A 175 -1.47 -2.95 -7.72
C ILE A 175 -2.30 -1.74 -8.11
N TYR A 176 -3.49 -1.97 -8.66
CA TYR A 176 -4.49 -0.93 -8.85
C TYR A 176 -5.39 -0.92 -7.62
N VAL A 177 -5.27 0.13 -6.81
CA VAL A 177 -5.96 0.25 -5.52
C VAL A 177 -7.27 1.00 -5.73
N TYR A 178 -8.36 0.43 -5.22
CA TYR A 178 -9.72 0.97 -5.35
C TYR A 178 -10.28 1.48 -4.03
N ASP A 179 -9.89 0.85 -2.91
CA ASP A 179 -10.47 1.15 -1.61
C ASP A 179 -9.54 0.75 -0.45
N LEU A 180 -9.85 1.23 0.74
CA LEU A 180 -9.26 0.83 2.01
C LEU A 180 -10.35 0.20 2.88
N ASP A 181 -10.23 -1.09 3.18
CA ASP A 181 -11.23 -1.77 3.99
C ASP A 181 -11.17 -1.37 5.48
N GLN A 182 -12.22 -1.71 6.22
CA GLN A 182 -12.33 -1.45 7.67
C GLN A 182 -11.22 -2.08 8.52
N PHE A 183 -10.44 -3.02 7.98
CA PHE A 183 -9.31 -3.68 8.64
C PHE A 183 -7.97 -3.04 8.29
N GLY A 184 -7.99 -1.91 7.58
CA GLY A 184 -6.81 -1.18 7.13
C GLY A 184 -6.06 -1.89 6.00
N ARG A 185 -6.74 -2.68 5.17
CA ARG A 185 -6.15 -3.36 4.00
C ARG A 185 -6.60 -2.65 2.72
N TYR A 186 -5.64 -2.38 1.85
CA TYR A 186 -5.90 -1.83 0.54
C TYR A 186 -6.48 -2.91 -0.38
N VAL A 187 -7.66 -2.64 -0.92
CA VAL A 187 -8.38 -3.55 -1.82
C VAL A 187 -8.00 -3.22 -3.26
N GLY A 188 -7.44 -4.19 -3.98
CA GLY A 188 -6.86 -3.93 -5.28
C GLY A 188 -6.85 -5.07 -6.29
N ASP A 189 -6.72 -4.70 -7.56
CA ASP A 189 -6.44 -5.62 -8.68
C ASP A 189 -4.92 -5.76 -8.86
N ILE A 190 -4.43 -7.00 -8.88
CA ILE A 190 -3.00 -7.30 -8.84
C ILE A 190 -2.52 -7.84 -10.17
N TYR A 191 -1.44 -7.25 -10.69
CA TYR A 191 -0.79 -7.66 -11.91
C TYR A 191 0.67 -7.99 -11.65
N CYS A 192 1.14 -9.12 -12.15
CA CYS A 192 2.54 -9.52 -12.13
C CYS A 192 2.96 -9.87 -13.55
N ASN A 193 3.96 -9.19 -14.13
CA ASN A 193 4.39 -9.42 -15.52
C ASN A 193 3.20 -9.42 -16.51
N ASN A 194 2.30 -8.45 -16.38
CA ASN A 194 1.05 -8.30 -17.15
C ASN A 194 0.02 -9.43 -16.97
N LEU A 195 0.26 -10.39 -16.09
CA LEU A 195 -0.70 -11.43 -15.72
C LEU A 195 -1.62 -10.93 -14.63
N PHE A 196 -2.93 -11.05 -14.82
CA PHE A 196 -3.91 -10.73 -13.80
C PHE A 196 -4.01 -11.88 -12.78
N ILE A 197 -3.60 -11.62 -11.54
CA ILE A 197 -3.40 -12.69 -10.55
C ILE A 197 -4.73 -13.30 -10.10
N GLN A 198 -5.78 -12.49 -9.91
CA GLN A 198 -7.09 -13.01 -9.53
C GLN A 198 -7.69 -13.96 -10.56
N GLU A 199 -7.47 -13.71 -11.85
CA GLU A 199 -7.86 -14.64 -12.91
C GLU A 199 -7.19 -16.00 -12.73
N GLN A 200 -5.88 -16.02 -12.48
CA GLN A 200 -5.13 -17.28 -12.29
C GLN A 200 -5.59 -18.03 -11.04
N MET A 201 -5.86 -17.31 -9.96
CA MET A 201 -6.38 -17.91 -8.72
C MET A 201 -7.75 -18.56 -8.93
N LEU A 202 -8.64 -17.92 -9.69
CA LEU A 202 -9.97 -18.46 -9.98
C LEU A 202 -9.93 -19.63 -10.99
N LYS A 203 -9.23 -19.47 -12.12
CA LYS A 203 -9.16 -20.49 -13.19
C LYS A 203 -8.54 -21.82 -12.74
N ASN A 204 -7.66 -21.77 -11.75
CA ASN A 204 -7.00 -22.96 -11.18
C ASN A 204 -7.70 -23.48 -9.92
N GLY A 205 -8.80 -22.85 -9.48
CA GLY A 205 -9.57 -23.30 -8.33
C GLY A 205 -8.85 -23.09 -7.00
N HIS A 206 -8.11 -22.00 -6.85
CA HIS A 206 -7.45 -21.62 -5.59
C HIS A 206 -8.23 -20.60 -4.77
N ALA A 207 -9.26 -19.96 -5.33
CA ALA A 207 -10.11 -19.02 -4.62
C ALA A 207 -11.56 -19.12 -5.08
N TRP A 208 -12.46 -18.55 -4.28
CA TRP A 208 -13.87 -18.36 -4.58
C TRP A 208 -14.10 -16.98 -5.17
N HIS A 209 -15.09 -16.85 -6.05
CA HIS A 209 -15.56 -15.52 -6.46
C HIS A 209 -16.40 -14.92 -5.33
N PHE A 210 -15.99 -13.76 -4.81
CA PHE A 210 -16.70 -13.10 -3.73
C PHE A 210 -17.85 -12.21 -4.25
N LYS A 211 -18.93 -12.86 -4.67
CA LYS A 211 -20.10 -12.24 -5.32
C LYS A 211 -20.75 -11.08 -4.55
N THR A 212 -20.55 -10.98 -3.25
CA THR A 212 -21.08 -9.87 -2.44
C THR A 212 -20.41 -8.55 -2.81
N TYR A 213 -19.10 -8.57 -3.05
CA TYR A 213 -18.28 -7.38 -3.27
C TYR A 213 -17.89 -7.18 -4.74
N ASP A 214 -18.02 -8.21 -5.56
CA ASP A 214 -17.68 -8.14 -6.98
C ASP A 214 -18.78 -8.77 -7.83
N LYS A 215 -19.12 -8.09 -8.93
CA LYS A 215 -20.22 -8.46 -9.84
C LYS A 215 -19.72 -8.72 -11.26
N ARG A 216 -18.40 -8.75 -11.46
CA ARG A 216 -17.80 -8.95 -12.78
C ARG A 216 -18.15 -10.33 -13.34
N PRO A 217 -18.74 -10.41 -14.54
CA PRO A 217 -19.17 -11.68 -15.13
C PRO A 217 -17.98 -12.62 -15.40
N GLU A 218 -16.78 -12.09 -15.67
CA GLU A 218 -15.58 -12.86 -15.92
C GLU A 218 -15.12 -13.66 -14.69
N PHE A 219 -15.25 -13.12 -13.47
CA PHE A 219 -14.93 -13.84 -12.23
C PHE A 219 -15.84 -15.06 -12.05
N ALA A 220 -17.14 -14.87 -12.30
CA ALA A 220 -18.13 -15.95 -12.25
C ALA A 220 -17.90 -17.00 -13.35
N ARG A 221 -17.41 -16.59 -14.52
CA ARG A 221 -17.04 -17.51 -15.59
C ARG A 221 -15.83 -18.36 -15.21
N TRP A 222 -14.74 -17.76 -14.74
CA TRP A 222 -13.53 -18.49 -14.35
C TRP A 222 -13.76 -19.48 -13.21
N GLU A 223 -14.54 -19.08 -12.20
CA GLU A 223 -14.94 -19.98 -11.11
C GLU A 223 -15.73 -21.18 -11.65
N ARG A 224 -16.68 -20.95 -12.58
CA ARG A 224 -17.50 -22.01 -13.17
C ARG A 224 -16.66 -22.98 -14.01
N GLU A 225 -15.72 -22.46 -14.80
CA GLU A 225 -14.79 -23.27 -15.58
C GLU A 225 -13.91 -24.15 -14.68
N ALA A 226 -13.38 -23.59 -13.59
CA ALA A 226 -12.59 -24.35 -12.63
C ALA A 226 -13.39 -25.45 -11.92
N ARG A 227 -14.65 -25.16 -11.58
CA ARG A 227 -15.60 -26.14 -11.02
C ARG A 227 -15.89 -27.28 -11.98
N ALA A 228 -16.26 -26.95 -13.22
CA ALA A 228 -16.58 -27.96 -14.24
C ALA A 228 -15.38 -28.87 -14.56
N ALA A 229 -14.17 -28.34 -14.46
CA ALA A 229 -12.93 -29.08 -14.67
C ALA A 229 -12.37 -29.75 -13.39
N ASN A 230 -13.09 -29.71 -12.25
CA ASN A 230 -12.65 -30.25 -10.95
C ASN A 230 -11.23 -29.80 -10.56
N ARG A 231 -10.89 -28.54 -10.82
CA ARG A 231 -9.55 -27.99 -10.55
C ARG A 231 -9.42 -27.52 -9.10
N GLY A 232 -8.26 -27.75 -8.53
CA GLY A 232 -7.89 -27.23 -7.22
C GLY A 232 -8.88 -27.63 -6.13
N LEU A 233 -9.45 -26.65 -5.41
CA LEU A 233 -10.41 -26.90 -4.32
C LEU A 233 -11.68 -27.62 -4.80
N TRP A 234 -12.01 -27.52 -6.09
CA TRP A 234 -13.17 -28.17 -6.70
C TRP A 234 -12.97 -29.68 -6.95
N ALA A 235 -11.76 -30.20 -6.77
CA ALA A 235 -11.53 -31.65 -6.75
C ALA A 235 -12.14 -32.32 -5.51
N SER A 236 -12.40 -31.54 -4.45
CA SER A 236 -13.14 -32.01 -3.28
C SER A 236 -14.64 -32.03 -3.56
N GLY A 237 -15.36 -33.02 -3.05
CA GLY A 237 -16.80 -33.19 -3.32
C GLY A 237 -17.70 -32.11 -2.73
N ASN A 238 -17.29 -31.45 -1.64
CA ASN A 238 -18.05 -30.35 -1.04
C ASN A 238 -17.11 -29.36 -0.33
N PRO A 239 -16.39 -28.51 -1.09
CA PRO A 239 -15.48 -27.54 -0.50
C PRO A 239 -16.27 -26.45 0.24
N GLU A 240 -15.85 -26.15 1.46
CA GLU A 240 -16.47 -25.12 2.28
C GLU A 240 -16.03 -23.72 1.85
N LYS A 241 -16.96 -22.76 1.91
CA LYS A 241 -16.70 -21.35 1.60
C LYS A 241 -15.96 -20.67 2.76
N PRO A 242 -14.93 -19.85 2.52
CA PRO A 242 -14.15 -19.26 3.60
C PRO A 242 -14.96 -18.31 4.50
N TRP A 243 -15.91 -17.55 3.94
CA TRP A 243 -16.80 -16.70 4.73
C TRP A 243 -17.78 -17.49 5.62
N VAL A 244 -18.13 -18.73 5.23
CA VAL A 244 -18.96 -19.64 6.06
C VAL A 244 -18.12 -20.17 7.21
N TRP A 245 -16.94 -20.72 6.91
CA TRP A 245 -16.00 -21.21 7.92
C TRP A 245 -15.66 -20.13 8.97
N ARG A 246 -15.36 -18.90 8.52
CA ARG A 246 -15.10 -17.77 9.42
C ARG A 246 -16.29 -17.44 10.32
N ARG A 247 -17.52 -17.54 9.82
CA ARG A 247 -18.73 -17.29 10.61
C ARG A 247 -18.90 -18.36 11.68
N ASP A 248 -18.74 -19.62 11.30
CA ASP A 248 -18.97 -20.75 12.19
C ASP A 248 -17.92 -20.78 13.32
N GLN A 249 -16.67 -20.41 13.03
CA GLN A 249 -15.62 -20.20 14.04
C GLN A 249 -15.95 -19.05 15.03
N ARG A 250 -16.53 -17.94 14.55
CA ARG A 250 -16.94 -16.83 15.43
C ARG A 250 -18.06 -17.25 16.37
N ASN A 251 -19.04 -17.98 15.85
CA ASN A 251 -20.16 -18.48 16.65
C ASN A 251 -19.67 -19.46 17.72
N ALA A 252 -18.84 -20.44 17.36
CA ALA A 252 -18.27 -21.39 18.31
C ALA A 252 -17.48 -20.71 19.44
N ARG A 253 -16.74 -19.63 19.13
CA ARG A 253 -16.05 -18.82 20.15
C ARG A 253 -17.02 -18.08 21.06
N GLN A 254 -18.10 -17.53 20.51
CA GLN A 254 -19.12 -16.81 21.28
C GLN A 254 -19.85 -17.75 22.24
N ASP A 255 -20.20 -18.96 21.77
CA ASP A 255 -20.83 -20.00 22.58
C ASP A 255 -19.89 -20.46 23.71
N ALA A 256 -18.60 -20.65 23.41
CA ALA A 256 -17.60 -21.00 24.42
C ALA A 256 -17.44 -19.92 25.51
N ILE A 257 -17.58 -18.63 25.17
CA ILE A 257 -17.50 -17.53 26.15
C ILE A 257 -18.77 -17.44 27.01
N GLN A 258 -19.94 -17.86 26.50
CA GLN A 258 -21.20 -17.84 27.26
C GLN A 258 -21.36 -19.02 28.22
N VAL A 259 -20.54 -20.07 28.08
CA VAL A 259 -20.59 -21.29 28.92
C VAL A 259 -19.67 -21.18 30.16
N TYR A 260 -18.82 -20.16 30.24
CA TYR A 260 -17.98 -19.83 31.40
C TYR A 260 -18.49 -18.58 32.12
#